data_AF-A0A8F9WEJ4-F1
#
_entry.id   AF-A0A8F9WEJ4-F1
#
_cell.length_a   1.000
_cell.length_b   1.000
_cell.length_c   1.000
_cell.angle_alpha   90.00
_cell.angle_beta   90.00
_cell.angle_gamma   90.00
#
_symmetry.space_group_name_H-M   'P 1'
#
loop_
_entity.id
_entity.type
_entity.pdbx_description
1 polymer ?
#
loop_
_entity_poly.entity_id
_entity_poly.type
_entity_poly.pdbx_seq_one_letter_code
_entity_poly.pdbx_strand_id
1 'polypeptide(L)' 'MPIFNKVTKDNEFYLYMNGKLIYKKWLLTGVSKVFDIMAYDKYTLVSIVEEKDKGNDK' A
#
# COMPACT_ATOMS: atom_id res chain seq x y z
N MET A 1 6.84 -14.69 0.13
CA MET A 1 7.21 -13.47 0.88
C MET A 1 6.03 -13.08 1.75
N PRO A 2 6.14 -13.10 3.09
CA PRO A 2 5.04 -12.67 3.95
C PRO A 2 4.88 -11.15 3.87
N ILE A 3 3.64 -10.72 3.66
CA ILE A 3 3.25 -9.31 3.61
C ILE A 3 2.24 -9.10 4.74
N PHE A 4 2.44 -8.06 5.53
CA PHE A 4 1.56 -7.72 6.64
C PHE A 4 1.23 -6.24 6.58
N ASN A 5 -0.05 -5.90 6.71
CA ASN A 5 -0.50 -4.53 6.82
C ASN A 5 -1.17 -4.31 8.17
N LYS A 6 -1.10 -3.08 8.67
CA LYS A 6 -1.71 -2.69 9.93
C LYS A 6 -2.24 -1.27 9.83
N VAL A 7 -3.48 -1.09 10.24
CA VAL A 7 -4.08 0.23 10.50
C VAL A 7 -4.15 0.43 12.00
N THR A 8 -3.66 1.57 12.49
CA THR A 8 -3.74 1.93 13.91
C THR A 8 -4.99 2.77 14.18
N LYS A 9 -5.38 2.86 15.47
CA LYS A 9 -6.46 3.75 15.91
C LYS A 9 -6.14 5.23 15.65
N ASP A 10 -4.85 5.56 15.51
CA ASP A 10 -4.36 6.91 15.25
C ASP A 10 -4.34 7.27 13.75
N ASN A 11 -5.11 6.54 12.92
CA ASN A 11 -5.20 6.77 11.48
C ASN A 11 -3.83 6.65 10.78
N GLU A 12 -2.99 5.72 11.22
CA GLU A 12 -1.73 5.44 10.56
C GLU A 12 -1.79 4.04 9.92
N PHE A 13 -1.31 3.95 8.69
CA PHE A 13 -1.17 2.71 7.95
C PHE A 13 0.30 2.33 7.86
N TYR A 14 0.60 1.06 8.12
CA TYR A 14 1.92 0.47 8.06
C TYR A 14 1.89 -0.78 7.17
N LEU A 15 2.90 -0.92 6.32
CA LEU A 15 3.10 -2.09 5.47
C LEU A 15 4.47 -2.70 5.75
N TYR A 16 4.47 -3.99 6.07
CA TYR A 16 5.64 -4.79 6.35
C TYR A 16 5.78 -5.87 5.29
N MET A 17 7.02 -6.10 4.86
CA MET A 17 7.39 -7.19 3.98
C MET A 17 8.58 -7.92 4.57
N ASN A 18 8.47 -9.24 4.71
CA ASN A 18 9.50 -10.06 5.32
C ASN A 18 9.93 -9.58 6.73
N GLY A 19 8.98 -9.07 7.51
CA GLY A 19 9.23 -8.52 8.86
C GLY A 19 9.81 -7.09 8.88
N LYS A 20 10.16 -6.50 7.73
CA LYS A 20 10.68 -5.14 7.62
C LYS A 20 9.58 -4.14 7.28
N LEU A 21 9.54 -2.99 7.95
CA LEU A 21 8.66 -1.88 7.58
C LEU A 21 9.12 -1.27 6.27
N ILE A 22 8.26 -1.31 5.24
CA ILE A 22 8.58 -0.81 3.89
C ILE A 22 7.80 0.45 3.51
N TYR A 23 6.64 0.68 4.14
CA TYR A 23 5.80 1.85 3.86
C TYR A 23 4.98 2.28 5.07
N LYS A 24 4.82 3.59 5.23
CA LYS A 24 3.94 4.23 6.22
C LYS A 24 3.09 5.29 5.53
N LYS A 25 1.80 5.39 5.89
CA LYS A 25 0.90 6.47 5.46
C LYS A 25 0.14 7.03 6.66
N TRP A 26 0.14 8.35 6.79
CA TRP A 26 -0.75 9.06 7.70
C TRP A 26 -2.06 9.29 6.96
N LEU A 27 -3.13 8.63 7.40
CA LEU A 27 -4.42 8.69 6.72
C LEU A 27 -5.12 10.03 6.95
N LEU A 28 -4.87 10.71 8.08
CA LEU A 28 -5.41 12.04 8.35
C LEU A 28 -4.88 13.12 7.40
N THR A 29 -3.57 13.10 7.14
CA THR A 29 -2.91 14.13 6.32
C THR A 29 -2.70 13.69 4.87
N GLY A 30 -2.86 12.41 4.57
CA GLY A 30 -2.53 11.80 3.27
C GLY A 30 -1.04 11.65 3.00
N VAL A 31 -0.17 12.17 3.89
CA VAL A 31 1.29 12.08 3.77
C VAL A 31 1.72 10.62 3.85
N SER A 32 2.72 10.24 3.06
CA SER A 32 3.29 8.90 3.09
C SER A 32 4.81 8.91 3.03
N LYS A 33 5.42 7.82 3.52
CA LYS A 33 6.86 7.60 3.52
C LYS A 33 7.17 6.16 3.13
N VAL A 34 8.04 6.02 2.13
CA VAL A 34 8.57 4.74 1.67
C VAL A 34 9.96 4.56 2.30
N PHE A 35 10.21 3.38 2.86
CA PHE A 35 11.49 3.06 3.53
C PHE A 35 12.35 2.11 2.71
N ASP A 36 11.77 1.40 1.76
CA ASP A 36 12.47 0.45 0.91
C ASP A 36 12.10 0.66 -0.56
N ILE A 37 13.07 1.08 -1.37
CA ILE A 37 12.88 1.41 -2.79
C ILE A 37 12.51 0.16 -3.60
N MET A 38 12.99 -1.04 -3.21
CA MET A 38 12.59 -2.27 -3.91
C MET A 38 11.12 -2.60 -3.71
N ALA A 39 10.54 -2.21 -2.58
CA ALA A 39 9.10 -2.34 -2.36
C ALA A 39 8.31 -1.32 -3.20
N TYR A 40 8.88 -0.14 -3.42
CA TYR A 40 8.30 0.84 -4.34
C TYR A 40 8.27 0.28 -5.76
N ASP A 41 9.40 -0.17 -6.28
CA ASP A 41 9.52 -0.65 -7.66
C ASP A 41 8.65 -1.89 -7.95
N LYS A 42 8.65 -2.88 -7.05
CA LYS A 42 7.97 -4.16 -7.31
C LYS A 42 6.45 -4.13 -7.15
N TYR A 43 5.91 -3.28 -6.28
CA TYR A 43 4.48 -3.25 -5.94
C TYR A 43 3.78 -1.92 -6.24
N THR A 44 4.51 -0.85 -6.58
CA THR A 44 3.90 0.47 -6.89
C THR A 44 3.65 0.66 -8.39
N LEU A 45 4.20 -0.22 -9.25
CA LEU A 45 3.87 -0.24 -10.68
C LEU A 45 2.38 -0.57 -10.94
N VAL A 46 1.68 -1.13 -9.96
CA VAL A 46 0.24 -1.31 -10.02
C VAL A 46 -0.41 -0.33 -9.06
N SER A 47 -0.66 0.90 -9.56
CA SER A 47 -1.75 1.68 -9.01
C SER A 47 -3.05 0.93 -9.30
N ILE A 48 -3.55 0.15 -8.34
CA ILE A 48 -4.92 -0.36 -8.40
C ILE A 48 -5.82 0.87 -8.19
N VAL A 49 -6.02 1.63 -9.26
CA VAL A 49 -7.29 2.31 -9.44
C VAL A 49 -8.24 1.14 -9.65
N GLU A 50 -9.12 0.87 -8.69
CA GLU A 50 -10.31 0.08 -9.01
C GLU A 50 -11.10 0.89 -10.04
N GLU A 51 -10.71 0.78 -11.32
CA GLU A 51 -11.65 1.03 -12.39
C GLU A 51 -12.71 -0.05 -12.21
N LYS A 52 -13.90 0.39 -11.81
CA LYS A 52 -15.12 -0.40 -11.99
C LYS A 52 -15.35 -0.59 -13.49
N ASP A 53 -14.52 -1.36 -14.15
CA ASP A 53 -14.79 -1.84 -15.50
C ASP A 53 -15.75 -3.02 -15.38
N LYS A 54 -17.04 -2.70 -15.20
CA LYS A 54 -18.10 -3.59 -15.66
C LYS A 54 -18.20 -3.45 -17.17
N GLY A 55 -17.20 -4.00 -17.87
CA GLY A 55 -17.35 -4.43 -19.26
C GLY A 55 -18.42 -5.52 -19.29
N ASN A 56 -19.57 -5.17 -19.87
CA ASN A 56 -20.68 -6.07 -20.09
C ASN A 56 -20.27 -7.01 -21.24
N ASP A 57 -19.91 -8.24 -20.90
CA ASP A 57 -19.74 -9.34 -21.85
C ASP A 57 -21.15 -9.76 -22.34
N LYS A 58 -21.50 -9.39 -23.57
CA LYS A 58 -22.55 -10.02 -24.40
C LYS A 58 -22.25 -9.83 -25.87
#